data_AF-A0A945BFE9-F1
#
_entry.id   AF-A0A945BFE9-F1
#
_cell.length_a   1.000
_cell.length_b   1.000
_cell.length_c   1.000
_cell.angle_alpha   90.00
_cell.angle_beta   90.00
_cell.angle_gamma   90.00
#
_symmetry.space_group_name_H-M   'P 1'
#
loop_
_entity.id
_entity.type
_entity.pdbx_description
1 polymer ?
#
loop_
_entity_poly.entity_id
_entity_poly.type
_entity_poly.pdbx_seq_one_letter_code
_entity_poly.pdbx_strand_id
1 'polypeptide(L)'
;MFTITKSARNLSMALMTVGLISLIFGFATDAHSSWPSLLFNNYFFLGISVFAVFFIALQYVSEAAWSIVLKRIPEAVISFLPITGLIMLIIMVS
;
A
#
# COMPACT_ATOMS: atom_id res chain seq x y z
N MET A 1 -11.02 4.63 20.89
CA MET A 1 -9.93 3.88 20.23
C MET A 1 -10.58 2.90 19.26
N PHE A 2 -10.19 2.88 17.98
CA PHE A 2 -10.76 1.92 17.03
C PHE A 2 -10.23 0.53 17.40
N THR A 3 -11.11 -0.38 17.79
CA THR A 3 -10.76 -1.76 18.11
C THR A 3 -10.97 -2.61 16.87
N ILE A 4 -9.88 -3.13 16.30
CA ILE A 4 -9.96 -4.00 15.11
C ILE A 4 -10.74 -5.26 15.50
N THR A 5 -11.80 -5.58 14.76
CA THR A 5 -12.56 -6.81 14.98
C THR A 5 -11.69 -8.02 14.72
N LYS A 6 -11.83 -9.08 15.53
CA LYS A 6 -11.02 -10.30 15.40
C LYS A 6 -11.11 -10.91 13.99
N SER A 7 -12.29 -10.83 13.36
CA SER A 7 -12.51 -11.29 11.99
C SER A 7 -11.73 -10.49 10.95
N ALA A 8 -11.77 -9.14 11.01
CA ALA A 8 -11.05 -8.29 10.06
C ALA A 8 -9.52 -8.42 10.20
N ARG A 9 -9.03 -8.57 11.44
CA ARG A 9 -7.60 -8.84 11.70
C ARG A 9 -7.17 -10.17 11.08
N ASN A 10 -7.95 -11.22 11.28
CA ASN A 10 -7.62 -12.55 10.75
C ASN A 10 -7.67 -12.57 9.22
N LEU A 11 -8.63 -11.89 8.61
CA LEU A 11 -8.74 -11.78 7.15
C LEU A 11 -7.55 -11.02 6.54
N SER A 12 -7.17 -9.87 7.11
CA SER A 12 -6.00 -9.12 6.63
C SER A 12 -4.69 -9.92 6.80
N MET A 13 -4.53 -10.64 7.92
CA MET A 13 -3.38 -11.53 8.13
C MET A 13 -3.36 -12.70 7.13
N ALA A 14 -4.52 -13.28 6.82
CA ALA A 14 -4.62 -14.35 5.83
C ALA A 14 -4.19 -13.86 4.43
N LEU A 15 -4.69 -12.70 3.99
CA LEU A 15 -4.34 -12.12 2.68
C LEU A 15 -2.86 -11.77 2.57
N MET A 16 -2.24 -11.22 3.62
CA MET A 16 -0.80 -10.96 3.65
C MET A 16 0.02 -12.25 3.51
N THR A 17 -0.43 -13.34 4.14
CA THR A 17 0.25 -14.64 4.08
C THR A 17 0.16 -15.24 2.67
N VAL A 18 -1.01 -15.17 2.03
CA VAL A 18 -1.20 -15.63 0.64
C VAL A 18 -0.33 -14.82 -0.33
N GLY A 19 -0.24 -13.51 -0.14
CA GLY A 19 0.64 -12.65 -0.95
C GLY A 19 2.12 -13.03 -0.86
N LEU A 20 2.62 -13.31 0.34
CA LEU A 20 4.00 -13.79 0.55
C LEU A 20 4.27 -15.12 -0.13
N ILE A 21 3.34 -16.09 0.00
CA ILE A 21 3.48 -17.41 -0.64
C ILE A 21 3.52 -17.26 -2.17
N SER A 22 2.64 -16.42 -2.74
CA SER A 22 2.61 -16.17 -4.18
C SER A 22 3.92 -15.56 -4.69
N LEU A 23 4.54 -14.66 -3.91
CA LEU A 23 5.79 -14.02 -4.28
C LEU A 23 6.94 -15.04 -4.31
N ILE A 24 7.05 -15.88 -3.27
CA ILE A 24 8.07 -16.95 -3.20
C ILE A 24 7.92 -17.92 -4.37
N PHE A 25 6.68 -18.33 -4.68
CA PHE A 25 6.40 -19.25 -5.77
C PHE A 25 6.69 -18.65 -7.16
N GLY A 26 6.43 -17.35 -7.34
CA GLY A 26 6.76 -16.63 -8.57
C GLY A 26 8.26 -16.67 -8.86
N PHE A 27 9.09 -16.32 -7.86
CA PHE A 27 10.55 -16.35 -7.99
C PHE A 27 11.13 -17.75 -8.19
N ALA A 28 10.45 -18.80 -7.70
CA ALA A 28 10.90 -20.19 -7.87
C ALA A 28 10.60 -20.75 -9.27
N THR A 29 9.56 -20.27 -9.94
CA THR A 29 9.16 -20.78 -11.27
C THR A 29 9.93 -20.06 -12.37
N ASP A 30 9.83 -18.72 -12.41
CA ASP A 30 10.48 -17.90 -13.42
C ASP A 30 10.85 -16.54 -12.82
N ALA A 31 12.13 -16.33 -12.53
CA ALA A 31 12.61 -15.09 -11.97
C ALA A 31 12.45 -13.90 -12.95
N HIS A 32 12.57 -14.14 -14.25
CA HIS A 32 12.54 -13.07 -15.25
C HIS A 32 11.15 -12.44 -15.44
N SER A 33 10.07 -13.24 -15.36
CA SER A 33 8.68 -12.75 -15.45
C SER A 33 8.14 -12.20 -14.13
N SER A 34 8.76 -12.59 -13.02
CA SER A 34 8.37 -12.18 -11.67
C SER A 34 8.71 -10.71 -11.37
N TRP A 35 9.85 -10.21 -11.86
CA TRP A 35 10.26 -8.82 -11.64
C TRP A 35 9.28 -7.78 -12.23
N PRO A 36 8.87 -7.86 -13.52
CA PRO A 36 7.86 -6.95 -14.07
C PRO A 36 6.51 -7.04 -13.35
N SER A 37 6.10 -8.24 -12.95
CA SER A 37 4.86 -8.47 -12.22
C SER A 37 4.86 -7.78 -10.85
N LEU A 38 5.99 -7.85 -10.14
CA LEU A 38 6.20 -7.23 -8.83
C LEU A 38 6.28 -5.71 -8.95
N LEU A 39 6.98 -5.20 -9.97
CA LEU A 39 7.04 -3.78 -10.30
C LEU A 39 5.66 -3.20 -10.59
N PHE A 40 4.86 -3.86 -11.43
CA PHE A 40 3.51 -3.39 -11.77
C PHE A 40 2.62 -3.31 -10.54
N ASN A 41 2.65 -4.34 -9.69
CA ASN A 41 1.90 -4.35 -8.44
C ASN A 41 2.34 -3.23 -7.50
N ASN A 42 3.66 -3.07 -7.29
CA ASN A 42 4.19 -2.02 -6.44
C ASN A 42 3.82 -0.61 -6.94
N TYR A 43 3.92 -0.37 -8.25
CA TYR A 43 3.59 0.91 -8.87
C TYR A 43 2.12 1.30 -8.66
N PHE A 44 1.20 0.32 -8.76
CA PHE A 44 -0.21 0.54 -8.49
C PHE A 44 -0.46 1.03 -7.05
N PHE A 45 0.11 0.35 -6.05
CA PHE A 45 -0.07 0.72 -4.66
C PHE A 45 0.69 2.00 -4.26
N LEU A 46 1.85 2.25 -4.86
CA LEU A 46 2.58 3.50 -4.71
C LEU A 46 1.73 4.67 -5.23
N GLY A 47 1.11 4.51 -6.40
CA GLY A 47 0.18 5.50 -6.96
C GLY A 47 -0.96 5.84 -5.99
N ILE A 48 -1.65 4.84 -5.45
CA ILE A 48 -2.72 5.04 -4.47
C ILE A 48 -2.22 5.83 -3.25
N SER A 49 -1.04 5.49 -2.74
CA SER A 49 -0.44 6.14 -1.58
C SER A 49 -0.11 7.61 -1.86
N VAL A 50 0.45 7.91 -3.03
CA VAL A 50 0.76 9.28 -3.46
C VAL A 50 -0.52 10.10 -3.69
N PHE A 51 -1.55 9.52 -4.30
CA PHE A 51 -2.84 10.19 -4.45
C PHE A 51 -3.48 10.53 -3.09
N ALA A 52 -3.32 9.68 -2.08
CA ALA A 52 -3.79 9.97 -0.73
C ALA A 52 -3.05 11.17 -0.10
N VAL A 53 -1.73 11.28 -0.30
CA VAL A 53 -0.95 12.46 0.11
C VAL A 53 -1.45 13.72 -0.58
N PHE A 54 -1.59 13.66 -1.91
CA PHE A 54 -2.07 14.79 -2.71
C PHE A 54 -3.45 15.25 -2.27
N PHE A 55 -4.37 14.31 -2.03
CA PHE A 55 -5.73 14.61 -1.58
C PHE A 55 -5.74 15.32 -0.22
N ILE A 56 -4.93 14.86 0.74
CA ILE A 56 -4.79 15.54 2.03
C ILE A 56 -4.19 16.95 1.85
N ALA A 57 -3.14 17.08 1.05
CA ALA A 57 -2.48 18.37 0.81
C ALA A 57 -3.45 19.39 0.20
N LEU A 58 -4.23 18.99 -0.81
CA LEU A 58 -5.26 19.84 -1.43
C LEU A 58 -6.29 20.32 -0.41
N GLN A 59 -6.72 19.41 0.46
CA GLN A 59 -7.71 19.74 1.48
C GLN A 59 -7.18 20.72 2.53
N TYR A 60 -5.90 20.61 2.90
CA TYR A 60 -5.24 21.57 3.78
C TYR A 60 -5.14 22.96 3.14
N VAL A 61 -4.79 23.04 1.85
CA VAL A 61 -4.67 24.33 1.14
C VAL A 61 -6.04 25.01 0.97
N SER A 62 -7.10 24.23 0.76
CA SER A 62 -8.46 24.75 0.59
C SER A 62 -9.19 25.00 1.92
N GLU A 63 -8.55 24.73 3.06
CA GLU A 63 -9.12 24.84 4.41
C GLU A 63 -10.52 24.21 4.57
N ALA A 64 -10.79 23.15 3.81
CA ALA A 64 -12.15 22.68 3.66
C ALA A 64 -12.59 21.81 4.86
N ALA A 65 -13.55 22.32 5.63
CA ALA A 65 -13.95 21.83 6.95
C ALA A 65 -14.59 20.42 6.96
N TRP A 66 -15.15 19.95 5.85
CA TRP A 66 -15.83 18.65 5.77
C TRP A 66 -14.88 17.45 5.89
N SER A 67 -13.63 17.60 5.44
CA SER A 67 -12.66 16.50 5.45
C SER A 67 -12.00 16.28 6.80
N ILE A 68 -12.20 17.17 7.78
CA ILE A 68 -11.68 17.01 9.14
C ILE A 68 -12.15 15.67 9.76
N VAL A 69 -13.35 15.23 9.41
CA VAL A 69 -13.93 13.96 9.85
C VAL A 69 -13.32 12.76 9.11
N LEU A 70 -13.00 12.92 7.83
CA LEU A 70 -12.53 11.85 6.95
C LEU A 70 -10.99 11.71 6.92
N LYS A 71 -10.23 12.70 7.41
CA LYS A 71 -8.77 12.77 7.31
C LYS A 71 -8.03 11.52 7.78
N ARG A 72 -8.61 10.77 8.73
CA ARG A 72 -8.02 9.55 9.29
C ARG A 72 -7.93 8.40 8.27
N ILE A 73 -8.82 8.37 7.27
CA ILE A 73 -8.82 7.32 6.25
C ILE A 73 -7.65 7.54 5.28
N PRO A 74 -7.48 8.71 4.62
CA PRO A 74 -6.32 8.92 3.76
C PRO A 74 -5.00 8.89 4.55
N GLU A 75 -4.97 9.34 5.81
CA GLU A 75 -3.78 9.26 6.66
C GLU A 75 -3.33 7.81 6.91
N ALA A 76 -4.28 6.89 7.09
CA ALA A 76 -3.98 5.46 7.15
C ALA A 76 -3.44 4.92 5.81
N VAL A 77 -3.94 5.40 4.67
CA VAL A 77 -3.44 5.01 3.34
C VAL A 77 -2.01 5.53 3.12
N ILE A 78 -1.70 6.75 3.55
CA ILE A 78 -0.35 7.34 3.45
C ILE A 78 0.68 6.54 4.25
N SER A 79 0.28 5.89 5.35
CA SER A 79 1.20 5.04 6.12
C SER A 79 1.79 3.87 5.32
N PHE A 80 1.20 3.54 4.16
CA PHE A 80 1.71 2.53 3.23
C PHE A 80 2.78 3.07 2.26
N LEU A 81 2.94 4.39 2.17
CA LEU A 81 3.89 5.05 1.27
C LEU A 81 5.37 4.67 1.56
N PRO A 82 5.86 4.64 2.82
CA PRO A 82 7.24 4.26 3.09
C PRO A 82 7.53 2.79 2.73
N ILE A 83 6.52 1.92 2.88
CA ILE A 83 6.64 0.48 2.58
C ILE A 83 6.75 0.28 1.07
N THR A 84 5.85 0.90 0.31
CA THR A 84 5.87 0.81 -1.17
C THR A 84 7.11 1.47 -1.76
N GLY A 85 7.54 2.60 -1.19
CA GLY A 85 8.79 3.27 -1.59
C GLY A 85 10.04 2.42 -1.33
N LEU A 86 10.12 1.74 -0.19
CA LEU A 86 11.23 0.83 0.10
C LEU A 86 11.27 -0.35 -0.89
N ILE A 87 10.12 -0.95 -1.18
CA ILE A 87 10.03 -2.04 -2.17
C ILE A 87 10.43 -1.53 -3.56
N MET A 88 10.03 -0.33 -3.95
CA MET A 88 10.42 0.27 -5.23
C MET A 88 11.95 0.46 -5.33
N LEU A 89 12.60 0.94 -4.27
CA LEU A 89 14.05 1.09 -4.23
C LEU A 89 14.76 -0.27 -4.36
N ILE A 90 14.25 -1.31 -3.72
CA ILE A 90 14.78 -2.67 -3.85
C ILE A 90 14.71 -3.12 -5.32
N ILE A 91 13.55 -2.95 -5.97
CA ILE A 91 13.35 -3.35 -7.38
C ILE A 91 14.27 -2.56 -8.33
N MET A 92 14.54 -1.28 -8.06
CA MET A 92 15.44 -0.49 -8.93
C MET A 92 16.91 -0.88 -8.79
N VAL A 93 17.31 -1.45 -7.66
CA VAL A 93 18.70 -1.86 -7.39
C VAL A 93 18.98 -3.30 -7.86
N SER A 94 17.98 -4.18 -7.79
CA SER A 94 18.05 -5.58 -8.22
C SER A 94 18.02 -5.76 -9.73
#